data_AF-A0A7L3WMG1-F1
#
_entry.id   AF-A0A7L3WMG1-F1
#
_cell.length_a   1.000
_cell.length_b   1.000
_cell.length_c   1.000
_cell.angle_alpha   90.00
_cell.angle_beta   90.00
_cell.angle_gamma   90.00
#
_symmetry.space_group_name_H-M   'P 1'
#
loop_
_entity.id
_entity.type
_entity.pdbx_description
1 polymer ?
#
loop_
_entity_poly.entity_id
_entity_poly.type
_entity_poly.pdbx_seq_one_letter_code
_entity_poly.pdbx_strand_id
1 'polypeptide(L)'
;PLPLLTMPTAPYNDQKPGTSGLRKKTFYFESKMNYLQNFIQSIFFSIDLRDRQGSSMVVGGDGRYFNKSAVELIVQMAAAN
;
A
#
# COMPACT_ATOMS: atom_id res chain seq x y z
N PRO A 1 -15.17 -16.00 8.27
CA PRO A 1 -15.04 -14.65 7.67
C PRO A 1 -13.58 -14.19 7.84
N LEU A 2 -13.04 -13.43 6.89
CA LEU A 2 -11.70 -12.88 7.05
C LEU A 2 -11.74 -11.75 8.11
N PRO A 3 -10.90 -11.77 9.16
CA PRO A 3 -10.93 -10.77 10.21
C PRO A 3 -10.35 -9.44 9.74
N LEU A 4 -10.94 -8.32 10.19
CA LEU A 4 -10.39 -6.99 10.06
C LEU A 4 -9.40 -6.73 11.21
N LEU A 5 -8.14 -6.41 10.87
CA LEU A 5 -7.09 -6.13 11.84
C LEU A 5 -6.62 -4.69 11.71
N THR A 6 -6.48 -3.98 12.83
CA THR A 6 -5.87 -2.65 12.90
C THR A 6 -4.50 -2.76 13.54
N MET A 7 -3.47 -2.36 12.81
CA MET A 7 -2.08 -2.49 13.25
C MET A 7 -1.51 -1.11 13.60
N PRO A 8 -0.95 -0.91 14.81
CA PRO A 8 -0.24 0.32 15.12
C PRO A 8 1.03 0.42 14.27
N THR A 9 1.36 1.64 13.83
CA THR A 9 2.52 1.92 12.98
C THR A 9 3.05 3.32 13.25
N ALA A 10 4.30 3.58 12.86
CA ALA A 10 4.93 4.89 12.94
C ALA A 10 5.13 5.49 11.54
N PRO A 11 4.99 6.81 11.35
CA PRO A 11 5.15 7.43 10.04
C PRO A 11 6.61 7.39 9.55
N TYR A 12 6.77 7.37 8.23
CA TYR A 12 8.06 7.54 7.56
C TYR A 12 8.16 8.91 6.90
N ASN A 13 9.23 9.65 7.18
CA ASN A 13 9.42 11.01 6.66
C ASN A 13 9.85 11.05 5.18
N ASP A 14 10.15 9.90 4.57
CA ASP A 14 10.74 9.80 3.24
C ASP A 14 9.82 9.15 2.19
N GLN A 15 8.50 9.10 2.47
CA GLN A 15 7.45 8.57 1.59
C GLN A 15 6.74 9.61 0.72
N LYS A 16 7.46 10.69 0.35
CA LYS A 16 6.95 11.65 -0.63
C LYS A 16 7.14 11.09 -2.05
N PRO A 17 6.07 10.81 -2.82
CA PRO A 17 6.22 10.38 -4.22
C PRO A 17 6.81 11.50 -5.07
N GLY A 18 7.66 11.13 -6.03
CA GLY A 18 8.14 12.04 -7.07
C GLY A 18 7.18 12.12 -8.25
N THR A 19 7.64 12.69 -9.37
CA THR A 19 6.86 12.80 -10.61
C THR A 19 6.38 11.46 -11.17
N SER A 20 7.08 10.36 -10.88
CA SER A 20 6.73 9.01 -11.34
C SER A 20 6.50 8.05 -10.17
N GLY A 21 5.89 8.53 -9.09
CA GLY A 21 5.57 7.75 -7.90
C GLY A 21 6.73 7.63 -6.89
N LEU A 22 6.52 6.82 -5.86
CA LEU A 22 7.52 6.57 -4.82
C LEU A 22 8.52 5.50 -5.29
N ARG A 23 9.77 5.90 -5.48
CA ARG A 23 10.86 4.99 -5.87
C ARG A 23 11.88 4.86 -4.75
N LYS A 24 12.11 3.63 -4.30
CA LYS A 24 13.14 3.25 -3.32
C LYS A 24 13.75 1.91 -3.73
N LYS A 25 14.90 1.57 -3.14
CA LYS A 25 15.48 0.23 -3.30
C LYS A 25 14.50 -0.80 -2.74
N THR A 26 14.39 -1.98 -3.36
CA THR A 26 13.45 -3.04 -2.95
C THR A 26 13.54 -3.38 -1.46
N PHE A 27 14.76 -3.40 -0.91
CA PHE A 27 15.03 -3.58 0.52
C PHE A 27 14.19 -2.68 1.45
N TYR A 28 13.88 -1.44 1.04
CA TYR A 28 13.03 -0.56 1.84
C TYR A 28 11.61 -1.10 1.94
N PHE A 29 11.03 -1.58 0.85
CA PHE A 29 9.67 -2.09 0.84
C PHE A 29 9.55 -3.48 1.47
N GLU A 30 10.59 -4.29 1.33
CA GLU A 30 10.60 -5.67 1.80
C GLU A 30 11.01 -5.80 3.28
N SER A 31 12.01 -5.05 3.73
CA SER A 31 12.65 -5.29 5.02
C SER A 31 12.34 -4.23 6.08
N LYS A 32 11.94 -3.01 5.70
CA LYS A 32 11.57 -2.01 6.70
C LYS A 32 10.14 -2.24 7.19
N MET A 33 10.01 -2.34 8.51
CA MET A 33 8.73 -2.57 9.18
C MET A 33 7.65 -1.59 8.71
N ASN A 34 6.53 -2.11 8.21
CA ASN A 34 5.37 -1.33 7.76
C ASN A 34 5.66 -0.28 6.66
N TYR A 35 6.81 -0.32 5.98
CA TYR A 35 7.14 0.71 5.01
C TYR A 35 6.18 0.68 3.82
N LEU A 36 5.95 -0.49 3.22
CA LEU A 36 4.99 -0.61 2.12
C LEU A 36 3.54 -0.38 2.60
N GLN A 37 3.16 -0.96 3.74
CA GLN A 37 1.83 -0.83 4.34
C GLN A 37 1.44 0.63 4.55
N ASN A 38 2.33 1.43 5.16
CA ASN A 38 2.06 2.83 5.43
C ASN A 38 1.80 3.63 4.15
N PHE A 39 2.57 3.35 3.10
CA PHE A 39 2.41 4.04 1.83
C PHE A 39 1.09 3.64 1.15
N ILE A 40 0.75 2.34 1.13
CA ILE A 40 -0.53 1.84 0.60
C ILE A 40 -1.71 2.44 1.38
N GLN A 41 -1.65 2.45 2.71
CA GLN A 41 -2.71 3.02 3.55
C GLN A 41 -2.88 4.52 3.28
N SER A 42 -1.79 5.24 3.06
CA SER A 42 -1.82 6.66 2.69
C SER A 42 -2.49 6.88 1.34
N ILE A 43 -2.28 5.98 0.37
CA ILE A 43 -2.99 6.02 -0.92
C ILE A 43 -4.50 5.82 -0.70
N PHE A 44 -4.91 4.81 0.08
CA PHE A 44 -6.34 4.61 0.36
C PHE A 44 -6.98 5.76 1.13
N PHE A 45 -6.25 6.42 2.03
CA PHE A 45 -6.73 7.60 2.75
C PHE A 45 -6.74 8.89 1.92
N SER A 46 -6.06 8.91 0.78
CA SER A 46 -6.16 10.03 -0.18
C SER A 46 -7.44 10.00 -1.03
N ILE A 47 -8.21 8.91 -0.95
CA ILE A 47 -9.52 8.75 -1.59
C ILE A 47 -10.58 8.98 -0.52
N ASP A 48 -11.57 9.82 -0.81
CA ASP A 48 -12.65 10.09 0.14
C ASP A 48 -13.39 8.81 0.53
N LEU A 49 -13.73 8.70 1.81
CA LEU A 49 -14.32 7.48 2.37
C LEU A 49 -15.58 7.05 1.61
N ARG A 50 -16.43 8.00 1.20
CA ARG A 50 -17.66 7.72 0.46
C ARG A 50 -17.39 7.18 -0.93
N ASP A 51 -16.35 7.69 -1.59
CA ASP A 51 -16.00 7.32 -2.96
C ASP A 51 -15.23 6.00 -3.01
N ARG A 52 -14.56 5.63 -1.91
CA ARG A 52 -13.83 4.36 -1.81
C ARG A 52 -14.75 3.15 -1.62
N GLN A 53 -15.87 3.30 -0.91
CA GLN A 53 -16.76 2.18 -0.58
C GLN A 53 -17.41 1.58 -1.83
N GLY A 54 -17.19 0.28 -2.05
CA GLY A 54 -17.70 -0.44 -3.23
C GLY A 54 -17.06 -0.05 -4.56
N SER A 55 -15.99 0.75 -4.52
CA SER A 55 -15.25 1.15 -5.72
C SER A 55 -14.39 0.01 -6.28
N SER A 56 -13.99 0.17 -7.54
CA SER A 56 -13.05 -0.73 -8.20
C SER A 56 -11.71 -0.03 -8.40
N MET A 57 -10.62 -0.72 -8.06
CA MET A 57 -9.26 -0.24 -8.28
C MET A 57 -8.47 -1.22 -9.15
N VAL A 58 -7.71 -0.68 -10.11
CA VAL A 58 -6.82 -1.48 -10.96
C VAL A 58 -5.43 -1.53 -10.33
N VAL A 59 -4.88 -2.74 -10.19
CA VAL A 59 -3.52 -2.98 -9.68
C VAL A 59 -2.72 -3.72 -10.75
N GLY A 60 -1.52 -3.24 -11.03
CA GLY A 60 -0.63 -3.83 -12.04
C GLY A 60 0.84 -3.60 -11.73
N GLY A 61 1.71 -4.37 -12.37
CA GLY A 61 3.15 -4.27 -12.23
C GLY A 61 3.87 -4.80 -13.46
N ASP A 62 5.12 -4.41 -13.63
CA ASP A 62 5.98 -4.78 -14.77
C ASP A 62 6.68 -6.15 -14.62
N GLY A 63 6.24 -6.97 -13.67
CA GLY A 63 6.82 -8.28 -13.38
C GLY A 63 8.13 -8.30 -12.59
N ARG A 64 8.67 -7.16 -12.14
CA ARG A 64 9.90 -7.14 -11.32
C ARG A 64 9.76 -7.90 -9.99
N TYR A 65 10.92 -8.24 -9.42
CA TYR A 65 11.00 -8.83 -8.08
C TYR A 65 10.21 -7.99 -7.06
N PHE A 66 9.56 -8.67 -6.13
CA PHE A 66 8.65 -8.12 -5.10
C PHE A 66 7.25 -7.67 -5.58
N ASN A 67 6.96 -7.61 -6.90
CA ASN A 67 5.60 -7.26 -7.38
C ASN A 67 4.51 -8.18 -6.82
N LYS A 68 4.74 -9.49 -6.80
CA LYS A 68 3.75 -10.45 -6.29
C LYS A 68 3.38 -10.16 -4.83
N SER A 69 4.39 -10.01 -3.96
CA SER A 69 4.20 -9.70 -2.54
C SER A 69 3.53 -8.34 -2.33
N ALA A 70 3.88 -7.34 -3.14
CA ALA A 70 3.23 -6.03 -3.07
C ALA A 70 1.75 -6.10 -3.48
N VAL A 71 1.40 -6.84 -4.53
CA VAL A 71 0.01 -7.04 -4.97
C VAL A 71 -0.80 -7.78 -3.90
N GLU A 72 -0.25 -8.84 -3.29
CA GLU A 72 -0.91 -9.56 -2.20
C GLU A 72 -1.26 -8.62 -1.04
N LEU A 73 -0.33 -7.74 -0.65
CA LEU A 73 -0.55 -6.76 0.41
C LEU A 73 -1.58 -5.69 0.02
N ILE A 74 -1.53 -5.18 -1.22
CA ILE A 74 -2.52 -4.20 -1.72
C ILE A 74 -3.93 -4.78 -1.65
N VAL A 75 -4.13 -6.04 -2.06
CA VAL A 75 -5.45 -6.68 -2.05
C VAL A 75 -5.96 -6.88 -0.62
N GLN A 76 -5.10 -7.32 0.31
CA GLN A 76 -5.47 -7.47 1.72
C GLN A 76 -5.88 -6.13 2.34
N MET A 77 -5.10 -5.07 2.07
CA MET A 77 -5.37 -3.73 2.60
C MET A 77 -6.58 -3.08 1.93
N ALA A 78 -6.82 -3.34 0.64
CA ALA A 78 -8.01 -2.87 -0.07
C ALA A 78 -9.29 -3.45 0.56
N ALA A 79 -9.30 -4.76 0.83
CA ALA A 79 -10.45 -5.41 1.47
C ALA A 79 -10.70 -4.93 2.92
N ALA A 80 -9.66 -4.41 3.59
CA ALA A 80 -9.72 -3.90 4.94
C ALA A 80 -10.06 -2.39 5.02
N ASN A 81 -10.24 -1.70 3.89
CA ASN A 81 -10.50 -0.26 3.78
C ASN A 81 -11.90 0.05 3.23
#